data_AF-A0AAJ6AC50-F1
#
_entry.id   AF-A0AAJ6AC50-F1
#
_cell.length_a   1.000
_cell.length_b   1.000
_cell.length_c   1.000
_cell.angle_alpha   90.00
_cell.angle_beta   90.00
_cell.angle_gamma   90.00
#
_symmetry.space_group_name_H-M   'P 1'
#
loop_
_entity.id
_entity.type
_entity.pdbx_description
1 polymer ?
#
loop_
_entity_poly.entity_id
_entity_poly.type
_entity_poly.pdbx_seq_one_letter_code
_entity_poly.pdbx_strand_id
1 'polypeptide(L)'
;MRLLSSMLVFFMLLSPAPCFAWGAKGHQAVGAIADANLNSHAKAMVASLIGMSLEQAGPWLDCVKDVKGSKGSLHYVEDPNYGEGCSVFWKPDAEKAIVSFAEKNWDNCSPWSDANPCHDQYHFADVDISASDPTYNLGEPGTNDHDVVQAIDAAIAVLQGKPAPRPFADSMDKREALLMLAHLVGDLHQPLHAGAIYLQEDGHQTRAATGEEGSDPGFTRGGNWMFVGTKKLHSLWDTVSDATITKAKNIPASDIAPTTGQLNEWPATWASETIVIAKKNLEELKIEPESSKHHWPIHAKINSYENDIAGVQARQLAAAGHHFAELLNAVWP
;
A
#
# COMPACT_ATOMS: atom_id res chain seq x y z
N MET A 1 -34.86 -50.39 -15.26
CA MET A 1 -33.41 -50.10 -15.28
C MET A 1 -33.12 -49.07 -16.37
N ARG A 2 -32.70 -47.85 -16.00
CA ARG A 2 -31.68 -47.02 -16.68
C ARG A 2 -31.61 -45.63 -16.02
N LEU A 3 -30.84 -45.63 -14.92
CA LEU A 3 -29.94 -44.60 -14.38
C LEU A 3 -30.17 -43.14 -14.78
N LEU A 4 -30.72 -42.36 -13.85
CA LEU A 4 -30.56 -40.90 -13.77
C LEU A 4 -29.12 -40.61 -13.31
N SER A 5 -28.30 -40.00 -14.18
CA SER A 5 -26.97 -39.51 -13.79
C SER A 5 -27.10 -38.13 -13.18
N SER A 6 -26.88 -38.03 -11.87
CA SER A 6 -26.81 -36.77 -11.14
C SER A 6 -25.42 -36.16 -11.34
N MET A 7 -25.31 -35.09 -12.12
CA MET A 7 -24.10 -34.27 -12.19
C MET A 7 -24.04 -33.40 -10.92
N LEU A 8 -23.19 -33.77 -9.97
CA LEU A 8 -22.74 -32.86 -8.91
C LEU A 8 -21.84 -31.80 -9.57
N VAL A 9 -22.36 -30.57 -9.70
CA VAL A 9 -21.55 -29.40 -10.02
C VAL A 9 -20.84 -28.98 -8.73
N PHE A 10 -19.55 -29.23 -8.64
CA PHE A 10 -18.69 -28.74 -7.56
C PHE A 10 -18.41 -27.26 -7.83
N PHE A 11 -19.15 -26.38 -7.16
CA PHE A 11 -18.86 -24.94 -7.13
C PHE A 11 -17.57 -24.75 -6.32
N MET A 12 -16.42 -24.60 -6.98
CA MET A 12 -15.23 -24.04 -6.33
C MET A 12 -15.54 -22.58 -6.01
N LEU A 13 -15.80 -22.30 -4.74
CA LEU A 13 -15.78 -20.97 -4.19
C LEU A 13 -14.35 -20.43 -4.31
N LEU A 14 -14.07 -19.68 -5.37
CA LEU A 14 -12.91 -18.80 -5.45
C LEU A 14 -13.11 -17.73 -4.37
N SER A 15 -12.53 -17.95 -3.19
CA SER A 15 -12.39 -16.88 -2.21
C SER A 15 -11.39 -15.88 -2.81
N PRO A 16 -11.72 -14.58 -2.85
CA PRO A 16 -10.75 -13.58 -3.27
C PRO A 16 -9.55 -13.67 -2.32
N ALA A 17 -8.36 -13.89 -2.87
CA ALA A 17 -7.15 -13.67 -2.12
C ALA A 17 -7.14 -12.18 -1.73
N PRO A 18 -6.94 -11.85 -0.45
CA PRO A 18 -6.85 -10.48 -0.01
C PRO A 18 -5.68 -9.80 -0.72
N CYS A 19 -5.99 -8.68 -1.36
CA CYS A 19 -5.03 -7.83 -2.01
C CYS A 19 -4.62 -6.81 -0.95
N PHE A 20 -3.44 -7.01 -0.39
CA PHE A 20 -2.83 -6.02 0.48
C PHE A 20 -1.97 -5.09 -0.34
N ALA A 21 -1.42 -4.08 0.32
CA ALA A 21 -0.21 -3.46 -0.19
C ALA A 21 0.95 -4.44 -0.16
N TRP A 22 2.22 -4.01 -0.05
CA TRP A 22 3.27 -4.98 0.30
C TRP A 22 2.72 -5.98 1.33
N GLY A 23 2.81 -7.29 1.06
CA GLY A 23 2.19 -8.25 1.99
C GLY A 23 2.79 -8.07 3.39
N ALA A 24 2.20 -8.69 4.42
CA ALA A 24 2.67 -8.57 5.80
C ALA A 24 4.20 -8.66 5.95
N LYS A 25 4.85 -9.60 5.24
CA LYS A 25 6.31 -9.75 5.20
C LYS A 25 7.06 -8.53 4.63
N GLY A 26 6.53 -7.89 3.59
CA GLY A 26 7.11 -6.69 2.99
C GLY A 26 7.08 -5.52 3.96
N HIS A 27 5.94 -5.27 4.61
CA HIS A 27 5.84 -4.24 5.66
C HIS A 27 6.76 -4.51 6.85
N GLN A 28 6.81 -5.76 7.32
CA GLN A 28 7.74 -6.18 8.36
C GLN A 28 9.19 -5.94 7.93
N ALA A 29 9.55 -6.24 6.69
CA ALA A 29 10.89 -6.00 6.16
C ALA A 29 11.25 -4.50 6.12
N VAL A 30 10.34 -3.64 5.67
CA VAL A 30 10.52 -2.17 5.69
C VAL A 30 10.76 -1.69 7.12
N GLY A 31 9.91 -2.09 8.06
CA GLY A 31 10.06 -1.76 9.47
C GLY A 31 11.39 -2.26 10.07
N ALA A 32 11.81 -3.48 9.76
CA ALA A 32 13.06 -4.06 10.24
C ALA A 32 14.30 -3.32 9.71
N ILE A 33 14.27 -2.90 8.44
CA ILE A 33 15.33 -2.07 7.86
C ILE A 33 15.35 -0.70 8.56
N ALA A 34 14.19 -0.10 8.80
CA ALA A 34 14.10 1.17 9.50
C ALA A 34 14.67 1.07 10.93
N ASP A 35 14.23 0.08 11.73
CA ASP A 35 14.70 -0.18 13.08
C ASP A 35 16.23 -0.29 13.19
N ALA A 36 16.88 -0.86 12.16
CA ALA A 36 18.32 -1.03 12.10
C ALA A 36 19.09 0.28 11.84
N ASN A 37 18.42 1.31 11.29
CA ASN A 37 19.03 2.57 10.86
C ASN A 37 18.59 3.79 11.70
N LEU A 38 17.80 3.57 12.77
CA LEU A 38 17.43 4.64 13.69
C LEU A 38 18.62 5.11 14.55
N ASN A 39 18.69 6.41 14.77
CA ASN A 39 19.53 7.01 15.79
C ASN A 39 18.99 6.65 17.20
N SER A 40 19.79 6.93 18.24
CA SER A 40 19.42 6.54 19.61
C SER A 40 18.18 7.28 20.14
N HIS A 41 17.96 8.52 19.72
CA HIS A 41 16.80 9.31 20.15
C HIS A 41 15.51 8.83 19.48
N ALA A 42 15.51 8.68 18.16
CA ALA A 42 14.40 8.15 17.39
C ALA A 42 14.01 6.74 17.87
N LYS A 43 14.99 5.86 18.15
CA LYS A 43 14.72 4.53 18.72
C LYS A 43 14.02 4.60 20.08
N ALA A 44 14.41 5.53 20.95
CA ALA A 44 13.74 5.73 22.23
C ALA A 44 12.31 6.27 22.05
N MET A 45 12.11 7.18 21.09
CA MET A 45 10.79 7.73 20.77
C MET A 45 9.84 6.66 20.23
N VAL A 46 10.27 5.82 19.28
CA VAL A 46 9.51 4.67 18.78
C VAL A 46 9.09 3.76 19.92
N ALA A 47 10.05 3.33 20.75
CA ALA A 47 9.76 2.46 21.88
C ALA A 47 8.75 3.09 22.86
N SER A 48 8.84 4.40 23.10
CA SER A 48 7.93 5.12 24.00
C SER A 48 6.51 5.28 23.45
N LEU A 49 6.36 5.45 22.13
CA LEU A 49 5.08 5.76 21.50
C LEU A 49 4.25 4.49 21.22
N ILE A 50 4.88 3.45 20.66
CA ILE A 50 4.15 2.26 20.19
C ILE A 50 4.45 1.00 21.00
N GLY A 51 5.53 0.97 21.80
CA GLY A 51 5.87 -0.17 22.66
C GLY A 51 6.24 -1.45 21.91
N MET A 52 6.57 -1.35 20.62
CA MET A 52 6.96 -2.45 19.74
C MET A 52 7.96 -1.96 18.69
N SER A 53 8.57 -2.88 17.94
CA SER A 53 9.45 -2.52 16.83
C SER A 53 8.65 -2.02 15.62
N LEU A 54 9.31 -1.28 14.71
CA LEU A 54 8.69 -0.90 13.44
C LEU A 54 8.42 -2.13 12.57
N GLU A 55 9.24 -3.17 12.65
CA GLU A 55 8.96 -4.49 12.03
C GLU A 55 7.59 -5.04 12.47
N GLN A 56 7.26 -4.99 13.77
CA GLN A 56 5.97 -5.46 14.28
C GLN A 56 4.82 -4.52 13.91
N ALA A 57 5.09 -3.21 13.86
CA ALA A 57 4.09 -2.20 13.54
C ALA A 57 3.73 -2.15 12.04
N GLY A 58 4.64 -2.58 11.15
CA GLY A 58 4.50 -2.41 9.71
C GLY A 58 3.13 -2.82 9.14
N PRO A 59 2.58 -4.01 9.46
CA PRO A 59 1.29 -4.45 8.93
C PRO A 59 0.05 -3.73 9.51
N TRP A 60 0.22 -2.81 10.47
CA TRP A 60 -0.89 -2.34 11.32
C TRP A 60 -2.08 -1.77 10.55
N LEU A 61 -1.84 -0.94 9.52
CA LEU A 61 -2.94 -0.27 8.81
C LEU A 61 -3.76 -1.24 7.96
N ASP A 62 -3.14 -2.27 7.39
CA ASP A 62 -3.85 -3.38 6.75
C ASP A 62 -4.69 -4.17 7.76
N CYS A 63 -4.19 -4.35 8.99
CA CYS A 63 -4.99 -4.96 10.04
C CYS A 63 -6.23 -4.12 10.36
N VAL A 64 -6.20 -2.79 10.27
CA VAL A 64 -7.38 -1.93 10.49
C VAL A 64 -8.51 -2.27 9.51
N LYS A 65 -8.21 -2.76 8.30
CA LYS A 65 -9.23 -3.20 7.30
C LYS A 65 -10.09 -4.37 7.79
N ASP A 66 -9.67 -5.06 8.86
CA ASP A 66 -10.47 -6.11 9.51
C ASP A 66 -11.51 -5.58 10.49
N VAL A 67 -11.61 -4.26 10.68
CA VAL A 67 -12.73 -3.66 11.39
C VAL A 67 -13.99 -3.78 10.54
N LYS A 68 -15.03 -4.39 11.11
CA LYS A 68 -16.33 -4.63 10.45
C LYS A 68 -17.46 -3.93 11.20
N GLY A 69 -18.60 -3.80 10.54
CA GLY A 69 -19.83 -3.24 11.09
C GLY A 69 -20.20 -1.90 10.46
N SER A 70 -20.90 -1.07 11.23
CA SER A 70 -21.26 0.30 10.83
C SER A 70 -20.82 1.29 11.90
N LYS A 71 -20.55 2.54 11.51
CA LYS A 71 -20.12 3.61 12.43
C LYS A 71 -20.97 3.64 13.70
N GLY A 72 -20.31 3.67 14.87
CA GLY A 72 -20.93 3.56 16.19
C GLY A 72 -21.19 2.12 16.68
N SER A 73 -20.88 1.10 15.88
CA SER A 73 -21.04 -0.33 16.18
C SER A 73 -19.91 -1.19 15.61
N LEU A 74 -18.74 -0.57 15.37
CA LEU A 74 -17.57 -1.23 14.81
C LEU A 74 -16.96 -2.26 15.77
N HIS A 75 -16.42 -3.33 15.22
CA HIS A 75 -15.69 -4.36 15.96
C HIS A 75 -14.58 -4.96 15.09
N TYR A 76 -13.51 -5.42 15.75
CA TYR A 76 -12.41 -6.11 15.09
C TYR A 76 -12.75 -7.58 14.88
N VAL A 77 -12.35 -8.16 13.74
CA VAL A 77 -12.50 -9.58 13.44
C VAL A 77 -11.13 -10.20 13.21
N GLU A 78 -10.72 -11.11 14.08
CA GLU A 78 -9.50 -11.89 13.86
C GLU A 78 -9.71 -12.89 12.73
N ASP A 79 -9.05 -12.69 11.59
CA ASP A 79 -8.97 -13.68 10.52
C ASP A 79 -7.57 -14.34 10.54
N PRO A 80 -7.48 -15.67 10.77
CA PRO A 80 -6.23 -16.42 10.74
C PRO A 80 -5.41 -16.25 9.45
N ASN A 81 -6.05 -15.93 8.31
CA ASN A 81 -5.35 -15.66 7.05
C ASN A 81 -4.44 -14.43 7.13
N TYR A 82 -4.70 -13.51 8.07
CA TYR A 82 -3.91 -12.30 8.33
C TYR A 82 -2.98 -12.45 9.53
N GLY A 83 -2.91 -13.63 10.13
CA GLY A 83 -2.12 -13.88 11.33
C GLY A 83 -0.63 -13.54 11.18
N GLU A 84 -0.05 -13.69 9.99
CA GLU A 84 1.37 -13.38 9.72
C GLU A 84 1.75 -11.93 10.07
N GLY A 85 0.83 -10.98 9.87
CA GLY A 85 1.04 -9.57 10.19
C GLY A 85 0.26 -9.08 11.41
N CYS A 86 -0.97 -9.58 11.60
CA CYS A 86 -1.92 -8.97 12.52
C CYS A 86 -1.98 -9.63 13.90
N SER A 87 -1.42 -10.84 14.08
CA SER A 87 -1.55 -11.56 15.34
C SER A 87 -0.88 -10.86 16.53
N VAL A 88 0.05 -9.95 16.29
CA VAL A 88 0.67 -9.12 17.33
C VAL A 88 -0.33 -8.16 17.98
N PHE A 89 -1.41 -7.81 17.26
CA PHE A 89 -2.47 -6.90 17.68
C PHE A 89 -3.72 -7.61 18.23
N TRP A 90 -3.79 -8.94 18.22
CA TRP A 90 -4.89 -9.75 18.76
C TRP A 90 -4.85 -9.79 20.29
N LYS A 91 -5.08 -8.63 20.88
CA LYS A 91 -5.11 -8.37 22.31
C LYS A 91 -6.19 -7.31 22.54
N PRO A 92 -6.98 -7.41 23.62
CA PRO A 92 -8.13 -6.53 23.84
C PRO A 92 -7.83 -5.03 23.72
N ASP A 93 -6.71 -4.56 24.27
CA ASP A 93 -6.34 -3.14 24.23
C ASP A 93 -5.92 -2.69 22.82
N ALA A 94 -5.26 -3.54 22.06
CA ALA A 94 -4.81 -3.24 20.70
C ALA A 94 -5.99 -3.26 19.70
N GLU A 95 -6.87 -4.23 19.80
CA GLU A 95 -8.12 -4.29 19.02
C GLU A 95 -9.00 -3.07 19.29
N LYS A 96 -9.14 -2.67 20.57
CA LYS A 96 -9.88 -1.47 20.93
C LYS A 96 -9.25 -0.21 20.32
N ALA A 97 -7.93 -0.12 20.29
CA ALA A 97 -7.23 1.00 19.65
C ALA A 97 -7.44 1.00 18.12
N ILE A 98 -7.39 -0.17 17.47
CA ILE A 98 -7.68 -0.32 16.04
C ILE A 98 -9.11 0.13 15.71
N VAL A 99 -10.10 -0.35 16.46
CA VAL A 99 -11.51 0.04 16.28
C VAL A 99 -11.68 1.54 16.52
N SER A 100 -11.02 2.10 17.53
CA SER A 100 -11.07 3.54 17.79
C SER A 100 -10.47 4.36 16.64
N PHE A 101 -9.39 3.88 16.02
CA PHE A 101 -8.79 4.54 14.86
C PHE A 101 -9.73 4.49 13.65
N ALA A 102 -10.31 3.32 13.36
CA ALA A 102 -11.28 3.16 12.28
C ALA A 102 -12.51 4.08 12.47
N GLU A 103 -13.06 4.15 13.68
CA GLU A 103 -14.22 4.99 14.00
C GLU A 103 -13.94 6.49 13.77
N LYS A 104 -12.74 6.97 14.14
CA LYS A 104 -12.31 8.37 13.89
C LYS A 104 -12.13 8.68 12.41
N ASN A 105 -11.75 7.67 11.61
CA ASN A 105 -11.38 7.80 10.20
C ASN A 105 -12.38 7.08 9.28
N TRP A 106 -13.66 7.05 9.67
CA TRP A 106 -14.67 6.30 8.93
C TRP A 106 -15.23 7.10 7.75
N ASP A 107 -15.52 8.38 7.96
CA ASP A 107 -16.28 9.27 7.06
C ASP A 107 -15.72 10.72 7.02
N ASN A 108 -14.45 10.89 7.39
CA ASN A 108 -13.79 12.19 7.48
C ASN A 108 -13.31 12.73 6.12
N CYS A 109 -13.32 11.90 5.08
CA CYS A 109 -12.96 12.19 3.70
C CYS A 109 -14.19 12.05 2.78
N SER A 110 -14.05 12.43 1.50
CA SER A 110 -15.03 12.09 0.47
C SER A 110 -14.73 10.68 -0.03
N PRO A 111 -15.56 9.67 0.26
CA PRO A 111 -15.23 8.29 -0.06
C PRO A 111 -15.30 8.03 -1.56
N TRP A 112 -14.48 7.08 -2.00
CA TRP A 112 -14.45 6.60 -3.36
C TRP A 112 -15.78 5.98 -3.83
N SER A 113 -15.90 5.69 -5.13
CA SER A 113 -17.07 5.06 -5.76
C SER A 113 -17.47 3.72 -5.12
N ASP A 114 -16.53 3.08 -4.41
CA ASP A 114 -16.73 1.79 -3.74
C ASP A 114 -17.36 1.92 -2.34
N ALA A 115 -17.55 3.15 -1.85
CA ALA A 115 -18.11 3.47 -0.54
C ALA A 115 -17.36 2.85 0.66
N ASN A 116 -16.06 2.57 0.50
CA ASN A 116 -15.20 2.14 1.59
C ASN A 116 -15.00 3.27 2.62
N PRO A 117 -14.76 2.94 3.90
CA PRO A 117 -14.34 3.92 4.89
C PRO A 117 -13.07 4.67 4.47
N CYS A 118 -12.88 5.87 5.02
CA CYS A 118 -11.75 6.71 4.64
C CYS A 118 -10.39 6.09 4.93
N HIS A 119 -10.24 5.40 6.08
CA HIS A 119 -8.98 4.74 6.40
C HIS A 119 -8.53 3.68 5.39
N ASP A 120 -9.45 3.06 4.64
CA ASP A 120 -9.12 2.07 3.62
C ASP A 120 -8.50 2.70 2.36
N GLN A 121 -8.64 4.02 2.18
CA GLN A 121 -8.25 4.75 0.99
C GLN A 121 -6.85 5.38 1.10
N TYR A 122 -6.25 5.38 2.30
CA TYR A 122 -4.95 6.00 2.57
C TYR A 122 -3.75 5.27 1.92
N HIS A 123 -3.96 4.18 1.18
CA HIS A 123 -2.91 3.24 0.77
C HIS A 123 -2.36 3.46 -0.64
N PHE A 124 -3.01 4.28 -1.45
CA PHE A 124 -2.71 4.41 -2.87
C PHE A 124 -2.68 5.88 -3.30
N ALA A 125 -1.86 6.16 -4.29
CA ALA A 125 -1.95 7.29 -5.21
C ALA A 125 -1.82 6.65 -6.60
N ASP A 126 -2.91 6.37 -7.30
CA ASP A 126 -2.92 5.60 -8.54
C ASP A 126 -2.59 6.47 -9.77
N VAL A 127 -1.46 7.18 -9.75
CA VAL A 127 -1.15 8.20 -10.76
C VAL A 127 -1.01 7.60 -12.16
N ASP A 128 -1.66 8.22 -13.15
CA ASP A 128 -1.55 7.82 -14.57
C ASP A 128 -0.10 7.92 -15.09
N ILE A 129 0.50 6.76 -15.38
CA ILE A 129 1.89 6.66 -15.85
C ILE A 129 2.06 6.96 -17.35
N SER A 130 0.97 7.20 -18.09
CA SER A 130 1.00 7.39 -19.55
C SER A 130 1.64 8.72 -20.00
N ALA A 131 1.77 9.69 -19.10
CA ALA A 131 2.50 10.93 -19.36
C ALA A 131 3.97 10.63 -19.72
N SER A 132 4.63 11.50 -20.49
CA SER A 132 6.05 11.32 -20.83
C SER A 132 6.94 11.34 -19.59
N ASP A 133 6.63 12.24 -18.66
CA ASP A 133 7.31 12.47 -17.39
C ASP A 133 6.27 12.45 -16.25
N PRO A 134 5.77 11.26 -15.86
CA PRO A 134 4.75 11.16 -14.84
C PRO A 134 5.36 11.48 -13.47
N THR A 135 4.68 12.34 -12.72
CA THR A 135 5.12 12.79 -11.40
C THR A 135 3.90 12.99 -10.53
N TYR A 136 4.06 12.86 -9.21
CA TYR A 136 2.95 13.10 -8.29
C TYR A 136 2.61 14.60 -8.27
N ASN A 137 1.36 14.94 -8.56
CA ASN A 137 0.78 16.24 -8.30
C ASN A 137 -0.63 16.05 -7.78
N LEU A 138 -0.94 16.63 -6.62
CA LEU A 138 -2.29 16.58 -6.06
C LEU A 138 -3.29 17.26 -7.01
N GLY A 139 -4.37 16.55 -7.34
CA GLY A 139 -5.41 16.98 -8.27
C GLY A 139 -5.26 16.40 -9.69
N GLU A 140 -4.17 15.69 -9.98
CA GLU A 140 -4.06 14.87 -11.19
C GLU A 140 -4.81 13.54 -11.03
N PRO A 141 -5.19 12.87 -12.13
CA PRO A 141 -5.89 11.59 -12.07
C PRO A 141 -5.15 10.55 -11.22
N GLY A 142 -5.89 9.91 -10.30
CA GLY A 142 -5.31 8.95 -9.35
C GLY A 142 -4.76 9.58 -8.07
N THR A 143 -4.96 10.88 -7.85
CA THR A 143 -4.64 11.53 -6.57
C THR A 143 -5.89 12.13 -5.91
N ASN A 144 -5.87 12.22 -4.59
CA ASN A 144 -6.95 12.84 -3.81
C ASN A 144 -6.42 13.41 -2.47
N ASP A 145 -7.25 14.17 -1.76
CA ASP A 145 -6.84 14.87 -0.54
C ASP A 145 -6.58 13.96 0.67
N HIS A 146 -6.76 12.65 0.53
CA HIS A 146 -6.55 11.62 1.54
C HIS A 146 -5.73 10.43 1.02
N ASP A 147 -5.05 10.60 -0.11
CA ASP A 147 -4.21 9.56 -0.70
C ASP A 147 -3.00 9.25 0.19
N VAL A 148 -2.21 8.24 -0.18
CA VAL A 148 -1.02 7.82 0.59
C VAL A 148 -0.02 8.94 0.85
N VAL A 149 0.13 9.88 -0.08
CA VAL A 149 1.04 11.03 0.08
C VAL A 149 0.49 11.98 1.14
N GLN A 150 -0.80 12.30 1.06
CA GLN A 150 -1.44 13.18 2.03
C GLN A 150 -1.49 12.55 3.44
N ALA A 151 -1.71 11.24 3.53
CA ALA A 151 -1.76 10.50 4.79
C ALA A 151 -0.39 10.45 5.49
N ILE A 152 0.69 10.29 4.72
CA ILE A 152 2.06 10.37 5.25
C ILE A 152 2.37 11.80 5.71
N ASP A 153 2.05 12.83 4.93
CA ASP A 153 2.28 14.23 5.34
C ASP A 153 1.52 14.56 6.64
N ALA A 154 0.27 14.12 6.75
CA ALA A 154 -0.52 14.31 7.97
C ALA A 154 0.11 13.66 9.19
N ALA A 155 0.60 12.42 9.06
CA ALA A 155 1.29 11.74 10.14
C ALA A 155 2.62 12.44 10.51
N ILE A 156 3.38 12.94 9.52
CA ILE A 156 4.60 13.73 9.75
C ILE A 156 4.28 14.99 10.55
N ALA A 157 3.22 15.72 10.18
CA ALA A 157 2.78 16.92 10.90
C ALA A 157 2.48 16.62 12.37
N VAL A 158 1.76 15.53 12.66
CA VAL A 158 1.43 15.10 14.03
C VAL A 158 2.67 14.72 14.83
N LEU A 159 3.64 14.00 14.23
CA LEU A 159 4.89 13.70 14.93
C LEU A 159 5.70 14.96 15.27
N GLN A 160 5.66 15.97 14.41
CA GLN A 160 6.22 17.31 14.63
C GLN A 160 5.43 18.16 15.66
N GLY A 161 4.31 17.65 16.19
CA GLY A 161 3.48 18.36 17.16
C GLY A 161 2.54 19.40 16.54
N LYS A 162 2.30 19.32 15.24
CA LYS A 162 1.30 20.12 14.53
C LYS A 162 -0.01 19.33 14.43
N PRO A 163 -1.17 19.98 14.24
CA PRO A 163 -2.41 19.29 13.87
C PRO A 163 -2.24 18.54 12.54
N ALA A 164 -2.95 17.43 12.38
CA ALA A 164 -3.09 16.79 11.09
C ALA A 164 -3.81 17.74 10.11
N PRO A 165 -3.34 17.91 8.87
CA PRO A 165 -4.11 18.56 7.81
C PRO A 165 -5.44 17.83 7.59
N ARG A 166 -6.47 18.57 7.16
CA ARG A 166 -7.71 17.94 6.70
C ARG A 166 -7.44 17.12 5.43
N PRO A 167 -8.19 16.04 5.18
CA PRO A 167 -9.38 15.56 5.90
C PRO A 167 -9.09 14.67 7.12
N PHE A 168 -7.83 14.43 7.47
CA PHE A 168 -7.46 13.55 8.58
C PHE A 168 -7.99 14.05 9.92
N ALA A 169 -8.26 13.11 10.83
CA ALA A 169 -8.89 13.44 12.10
C ALA A 169 -8.01 14.38 12.96
N ASP A 170 -8.56 15.51 13.41
CA ASP A 170 -7.90 16.46 14.34
C ASP A 170 -7.44 15.79 15.65
N SER A 171 -8.02 14.62 15.97
CA SER A 171 -7.70 13.82 17.16
C SER A 171 -6.62 12.76 16.94
N MET A 172 -5.98 12.72 15.77
CA MET A 172 -4.86 11.83 15.49
C MET A 172 -3.73 12.12 16.48
N ASP A 173 -3.31 11.09 17.22
CA ASP A 173 -2.20 11.20 18.16
C ASP A 173 -0.87 10.71 17.56
N LYS A 174 0.24 10.94 18.27
CA LYS A 174 1.58 10.54 17.82
C LYS A 174 1.76 9.02 17.70
N ARG A 175 0.98 8.23 18.42
CA ARG A 175 1.03 6.76 18.32
C ARG A 175 0.35 6.32 17.03
N GLU A 176 -0.85 6.85 16.74
CA GLU A 176 -1.57 6.60 15.48
C GLU A 176 -0.73 7.07 14.28
N ALA A 177 -0.17 8.28 14.34
CA ALA A 177 0.70 8.81 13.29
C ALA A 177 1.93 7.90 13.03
N LEU A 178 2.61 7.43 14.08
CA LEU A 178 3.76 6.53 13.91
C LEU A 178 3.36 5.16 13.33
N LEU A 179 2.20 4.62 13.71
CA LEU A 179 1.69 3.36 13.15
C LEU A 179 1.26 3.51 11.68
N MET A 180 0.66 4.64 11.31
CA MET A 180 0.38 4.95 9.91
C MET A 180 1.67 5.03 9.11
N LEU A 181 2.70 5.75 9.58
CA LEU A 181 3.99 5.83 8.87
C LEU A 181 4.68 4.47 8.75
N ALA A 182 4.60 3.61 9.77
CA ALA A 182 5.18 2.28 9.73
C ALA A 182 4.63 1.41 8.58
N HIS A 183 3.40 1.68 8.17
CA HIS A 183 2.76 1.02 7.04
C HIS A 183 2.97 1.78 5.73
N LEU A 184 2.51 3.03 5.69
CA LEU A 184 2.32 3.82 4.47
C LEU A 184 3.64 4.19 3.77
N VAL A 185 4.75 4.32 4.50
CA VAL A 185 6.06 4.53 3.83
C VAL A 185 6.41 3.29 2.99
N GLY A 186 6.02 2.10 3.41
CA GLY A 186 6.09 0.90 2.59
C GLY A 186 5.23 1.03 1.33
N ASP A 187 3.93 1.30 1.50
CA ASP A 187 2.96 1.43 0.39
C ASP A 187 3.46 2.37 -0.68
N LEU A 188 3.91 3.57 -0.28
CA LEU A 188 4.36 4.60 -1.21
C LEU A 188 5.55 4.16 -2.09
N HIS A 189 6.33 3.18 -1.64
CA HIS A 189 7.45 2.61 -2.40
C HIS A 189 7.06 1.39 -3.23
N GLN A 190 5.84 0.86 -3.09
CA GLN A 190 5.31 -0.19 -3.97
C GLN A 190 4.91 0.46 -5.31
N PRO A 191 5.53 0.10 -6.45
CA PRO A 191 5.26 0.77 -7.73
C PRO A 191 3.79 0.86 -8.15
N LEU A 192 3.00 -0.19 -7.90
CA LEU A 192 1.57 -0.26 -8.23
C LEU A 192 0.68 0.43 -7.19
N HIS A 193 1.25 0.99 -6.12
CA HIS A 193 0.54 1.87 -5.19
C HIS A 193 0.67 3.33 -5.55
N ALA A 194 1.70 3.69 -6.32
CA ALA A 194 1.97 5.07 -6.72
C ALA A 194 1.66 5.32 -8.20
N GLY A 195 1.68 4.28 -9.04
CA GLY A 195 1.43 4.41 -10.48
C GLY A 195 0.44 3.39 -10.99
N ALA A 196 -0.47 3.84 -11.86
CA ALA A 196 -1.48 3.01 -12.49
C ALA A 196 -1.44 3.10 -14.02
N ILE A 197 -1.84 1.99 -14.66
CA ILE A 197 -2.15 1.94 -16.09
C ILE A 197 -3.66 2.11 -16.28
N TYR A 198 -4.05 2.83 -17.34
CA TYR A 198 -5.41 2.88 -17.84
C TYR A 198 -5.45 2.17 -19.20
N LEU A 199 -6.43 1.29 -19.41
CA LEU A 199 -6.53 0.42 -20.58
C LEU A 199 -7.87 0.58 -21.30
N GLN A 200 -7.83 0.50 -22.62
CA GLN A 200 -9.02 0.23 -23.42
C GLN A 200 -9.34 -1.27 -23.42
N GLU A 201 -10.56 -1.64 -23.84
CA GLU A 201 -10.99 -3.04 -23.97
C GLU A 201 -10.05 -3.86 -24.87
N ASP A 202 -9.38 -3.22 -25.84
CA ASP A 202 -8.44 -3.88 -26.75
C ASP A 202 -7.02 -4.05 -26.17
N GLY A 203 -6.81 -3.65 -24.91
CA GLY A 203 -5.52 -3.78 -24.20
C GLY A 203 -4.53 -2.65 -24.48
N HIS A 204 -4.87 -1.67 -25.32
CA HIS A 204 -4.01 -0.50 -25.51
C HIS A 204 -4.12 0.46 -24.33
N GLN A 205 -2.96 0.95 -23.88
CA GLN A 205 -2.90 1.98 -22.86
C GLN A 205 -3.56 3.27 -23.35
N THR A 206 -4.36 3.88 -22.48
CA THR A 206 -4.97 5.18 -22.65
C THR A 206 -4.55 6.11 -21.51
N ARG A 207 -4.88 7.39 -21.64
CA ARG A 207 -4.84 8.34 -20.53
C ARG A 207 -6.10 8.19 -19.67
N ALA A 208 -5.99 8.55 -18.41
CA ALA A 208 -7.15 8.74 -17.55
C ALA A 208 -8.11 9.79 -18.17
N ALA A 209 -9.39 9.44 -18.24
CA ALA A 209 -10.42 10.25 -18.88
C ALA A 209 -10.94 11.39 -17.96
N THR A 210 -10.91 11.19 -16.65
CA THR A 210 -11.33 12.16 -15.63
C THR A 210 -10.39 12.11 -14.42
N GLY A 211 -10.36 13.20 -13.63
CA GLY A 211 -9.69 13.22 -12.33
C GLY A 211 -10.53 12.59 -11.20
N GLU A 212 -11.77 12.18 -11.47
CA GLU A 212 -12.61 11.46 -10.50
C GLU A 212 -12.24 9.97 -10.52
N GLU A 213 -11.36 9.61 -9.60
CA GLU A 213 -10.88 8.25 -9.40
C GLU A 213 -12.07 7.25 -9.37
N GLY A 214 -11.91 6.06 -9.95
CA GLY A 214 -12.89 4.96 -9.88
C GLY A 214 -14.08 5.06 -10.83
N SER A 215 -14.32 6.23 -11.46
CA SER A 215 -15.35 6.42 -12.48
C SER A 215 -14.90 6.06 -13.91
N ASP A 216 -13.58 5.99 -14.12
CA ASP A 216 -12.99 5.71 -15.43
C ASP A 216 -13.09 4.20 -15.73
N PRO A 217 -13.79 3.79 -16.81
CA PRO A 217 -13.92 2.39 -17.18
C PRO A 217 -12.58 1.72 -17.54
N GLY A 218 -11.56 2.50 -17.93
CA GLY A 218 -10.24 1.99 -18.27
C GLY A 218 -9.29 1.86 -17.09
N PHE A 219 -9.66 2.35 -15.91
CA PHE A 219 -8.78 2.32 -14.75
C PHE A 219 -8.52 0.89 -14.26
N THR A 220 -7.27 0.44 -14.20
CA THR A 220 -6.94 -0.96 -13.86
C THR A 220 -6.90 -1.29 -12.37
N ARG A 221 -7.24 -0.32 -11.50
CA ARG A 221 -7.16 -0.43 -10.02
C ARG A 221 -5.76 -0.80 -9.52
N GLY A 222 -4.76 0.00 -9.93
CA GLY A 222 -3.36 -0.28 -9.62
C GLY A 222 -2.92 -1.66 -10.12
N GLY A 223 -3.47 -2.17 -11.22
CA GLY A 223 -3.18 -3.52 -11.72
C GLY A 223 -3.95 -4.66 -11.05
N ASN A 224 -4.97 -4.40 -10.24
CA ASN A 224 -5.86 -5.44 -9.70
C ASN A 224 -6.72 -6.13 -10.77
N TRP A 225 -6.89 -5.47 -11.93
CA TRP A 225 -7.62 -6.01 -13.09
C TRP A 225 -6.69 -6.53 -14.20
N MET A 226 -5.38 -6.57 -13.94
CA MET A 226 -4.37 -7.10 -14.85
C MET A 226 -3.84 -8.43 -14.33
N PHE A 227 -3.59 -9.41 -15.20
CA PHE A 227 -3.33 -10.79 -14.77
C PHE A 227 -2.15 -11.44 -15.47
N VAL A 228 -1.17 -11.92 -14.69
CA VAL A 228 -0.13 -12.83 -15.17
C VAL A 228 -0.56 -14.25 -14.86
N GLY A 229 -0.94 -15.01 -15.88
CA GLY A 229 -1.59 -16.31 -15.67
C GLY A 229 -2.87 -16.16 -14.85
N THR A 230 -2.95 -16.81 -13.69
CA THR A 230 -4.11 -16.73 -12.78
C THR A 230 -3.95 -15.72 -11.65
N LYS A 231 -2.81 -15.01 -11.59
CA LYS A 231 -2.49 -14.10 -10.50
C LYS A 231 -2.71 -12.65 -10.95
N LYS A 232 -3.36 -11.86 -10.10
CA LYS A 232 -3.42 -10.41 -10.27
C LYS A 232 -2.00 -9.85 -10.25
N LEU A 233 -1.74 -8.87 -11.11
CA LEU A 233 -0.46 -8.20 -11.18
C LEU A 233 -0.10 -7.56 -9.85
N HIS A 234 -1.04 -6.82 -9.26
CA HIS A 234 -0.86 -6.16 -7.96
C HIS A 234 -0.38 -7.13 -6.88
N SER A 235 -1.09 -8.26 -6.70
CA SER A 235 -0.73 -9.28 -5.71
C SER A 235 0.66 -9.92 -5.94
N LEU A 236 1.16 -9.96 -7.18
CA LEU A 236 2.53 -10.43 -7.45
C LEU A 236 3.58 -9.41 -6.97
N TRP A 237 3.28 -8.12 -7.10
CA TRP A 237 4.15 -7.05 -6.60
C TRP A 237 4.17 -7.00 -5.06
N ASP A 238 3.05 -7.24 -4.42
CA ASP A 238 2.94 -7.28 -2.95
C ASP A 238 3.64 -8.48 -2.32
N THR A 239 3.63 -9.61 -3.04
CA THR A 239 4.17 -10.87 -2.54
C THR A 239 5.68 -10.89 -2.71
N VAL A 240 6.40 -10.74 -1.59
CA VAL A 240 7.87 -10.76 -1.56
C VAL A 240 8.42 -12.04 -0.94
N SER A 241 9.42 -12.64 -1.59
CA SER A 241 10.08 -13.85 -1.09
C SER A 241 11.07 -13.54 0.03
N ASP A 242 11.38 -14.54 0.88
CA ASP A 242 12.41 -14.40 1.91
C ASP A 242 13.79 -14.06 1.32
N ALA A 243 14.07 -14.53 0.09
CA ALA A 243 15.29 -14.17 -0.64
C ALA A 243 15.30 -12.69 -1.06
N THR A 244 14.16 -12.19 -1.54
CA THR A 244 13.96 -10.76 -1.86
C THR A 244 14.16 -9.90 -0.63
N ILE A 245 13.56 -10.28 0.51
CA ILE A 245 13.70 -9.57 1.79
C ILE A 245 15.15 -9.60 2.28
N THR A 246 15.81 -10.75 2.19
CA THR A 246 17.23 -10.88 2.56
C THR A 246 18.10 -9.97 1.69
N LYS A 247 17.81 -9.88 0.39
CA LYS A 247 18.50 -8.95 -0.51
C LYS A 247 18.25 -7.49 -0.10
N ALA A 248 17.00 -7.12 0.19
CA ALA A 248 16.64 -5.77 0.62
C ALA A 248 17.39 -5.35 1.89
N LYS A 249 17.40 -6.21 2.93
CA LYS A 249 18.09 -5.96 4.20
C LYS A 249 19.61 -5.76 4.06
N ASN A 250 20.22 -6.22 2.97
CA ASN A 250 21.65 -6.10 2.69
C ASN A 250 22.01 -4.89 1.80
N ILE A 251 21.03 -4.14 1.28
CA ILE A 251 21.31 -2.91 0.55
C ILE A 251 21.62 -1.80 1.57
N PRO A 252 22.83 -1.19 1.53
CA PRO A 252 23.21 -0.18 2.51
C PRO A 252 22.49 1.16 2.24
N ALA A 253 22.29 1.94 3.30
CA ALA A 253 21.68 3.28 3.20
C ALA A 253 22.45 4.20 2.23
N SER A 254 23.78 4.03 2.12
CA SER A 254 24.62 4.81 1.19
C SER A 254 24.27 4.62 -0.29
N ASP A 255 23.57 3.53 -0.62
CA ASP A 255 23.15 3.29 -2.00
C ASP A 255 21.81 3.98 -2.28
N ILE A 256 21.02 4.34 -1.26
CA ILE A 256 19.76 5.07 -1.41
C ILE A 256 20.05 6.57 -1.37
N ALA A 257 19.49 7.34 -2.30
CA ALA A 257 19.66 8.78 -2.31
C ALA A 257 18.96 9.37 -1.07
N PRO A 258 19.60 10.28 -0.32
CA PRO A 258 18.94 10.93 0.80
C PRO A 258 17.85 11.88 0.31
N THR A 259 16.80 12.03 1.10
CA THR A 259 15.72 12.95 0.79
C THR A 259 16.10 14.36 1.24
N THR A 260 15.89 15.36 0.38
CA THR A 260 16.23 16.76 0.69
C THR A 260 14.98 17.63 0.69
N GLY A 261 15.06 18.83 1.27
CA GLY A 261 13.91 19.73 1.37
C GLY A 261 13.16 19.59 2.70
N GLN A 262 11.93 20.13 2.76
CA GLN A 262 11.13 20.08 3.99
C GLN A 262 10.47 18.73 4.17
N LEU A 263 10.32 18.26 5.41
CA LEU A 263 9.80 16.91 5.69
C LEU A 263 8.38 16.66 5.14
N ASN A 264 7.55 17.70 5.03
CA ASN A 264 6.22 17.61 4.41
C ASN A 264 6.25 17.48 2.87
N GLU A 265 7.39 17.73 2.23
CA GLU A 265 7.58 17.58 0.78
C GLU A 265 8.15 16.20 0.41
N TRP A 266 8.67 15.46 1.39
CA TRP A 266 9.30 14.17 1.18
C TRP A 266 8.33 13.12 0.61
N PRO A 267 7.08 13.00 1.08
CA PRO A 267 6.16 11.99 0.53
C PRO A 267 5.88 12.22 -0.96
N ALA A 268 5.69 13.47 -1.40
CA ALA A 268 5.49 13.77 -2.82
C ALA A 268 6.73 13.47 -3.67
N THR A 269 7.93 13.66 -3.10
CA THR A 269 9.20 13.32 -3.74
C THR A 269 9.31 11.81 -3.95
N TRP A 270 9.10 11.02 -2.88
CA TRP A 270 9.13 9.55 -2.96
C TRP A 270 8.05 8.99 -3.89
N ALA A 271 6.85 9.57 -3.87
CA ALA A 271 5.78 9.20 -4.80
C ALA A 271 6.23 9.36 -6.26
N SER A 272 6.80 10.51 -6.58
CA SER A 272 7.28 10.83 -7.94
C SER A 272 8.39 9.89 -8.39
N GLU A 273 9.32 9.55 -7.50
CA GLU A 273 10.36 8.55 -7.79
C GLU A 273 9.76 7.15 -8.03
N THR A 274 8.83 6.72 -7.18
CA THR A 274 8.14 5.43 -7.32
C THR A 274 7.32 5.36 -8.60
N ILE A 275 6.66 6.46 -9.02
CA ILE A 275 5.90 6.55 -10.28
C ILE A 275 6.79 6.31 -11.50
N VAL A 276 8.00 6.88 -11.52
CA VAL A 276 8.98 6.64 -12.60
C VAL A 276 9.39 5.17 -12.65
N ILE A 277 9.55 4.54 -11.48
CA ILE A 277 9.85 3.11 -11.38
C ILE A 277 8.67 2.27 -11.86
N ALA A 278 7.44 2.64 -11.50
CA ALA A 278 6.23 2.00 -11.98
C ALA A 278 6.17 2.04 -13.50
N LYS A 279 6.30 3.23 -14.11
CA LYS A 279 6.34 3.39 -15.57
C LYS A 279 7.33 2.45 -16.23
N LYS A 280 8.59 2.45 -15.79
CA LYS A 280 9.65 1.63 -16.37
C LYS A 280 9.33 0.13 -16.36
N ASN A 281 8.63 -0.36 -15.34
CA ASN A 281 8.31 -1.78 -15.21
C ASN A 281 6.97 -2.16 -15.85
N LEU A 282 6.07 -1.19 -16.02
CA LEU A 282 4.72 -1.41 -16.50
C LEU A 282 4.58 -1.14 -18.01
N GLU A 283 5.38 -0.23 -18.59
CA GLU A 283 5.35 0.09 -20.03
C GLU A 283 5.90 -1.04 -20.91
N GLU A 284 6.70 -1.94 -20.33
CA GLU A 284 7.26 -3.10 -21.02
C GLU A 284 6.27 -4.29 -21.09
N LEU A 285 5.14 -4.20 -20.39
CA LEU A 285 4.15 -5.27 -20.35
C LEU A 285 3.45 -5.44 -21.70
N LYS A 286 3.37 -6.69 -22.15
CA LYS A 286 2.54 -7.08 -23.28
C LYS A 286 1.15 -7.43 -22.79
N ILE A 287 0.24 -6.47 -22.88
CA ILE A 287 -1.13 -6.57 -22.40
C ILE A 287 -2.02 -7.03 -23.56
N GLU A 288 -2.81 -8.07 -23.32
CA GLU A 288 -3.77 -8.62 -24.27
C GLU A 288 -5.13 -7.92 -24.11
N PRO A 289 -6.02 -7.99 -25.12
CA PRO A 289 -7.40 -7.51 -24.99
C PRO A 289 -8.12 -8.10 -23.77
N GLU A 290 -9.07 -7.33 -23.26
CA GLU A 290 -9.90 -7.72 -22.13
C GLU A 290 -10.64 -9.03 -22.44
N SER A 291 -10.38 -10.06 -21.65
CA SER A 291 -10.96 -11.39 -21.88
C SER A 291 -12.36 -11.55 -21.24
N SER A 292 -12.61 -10.78 -20.20
CA SER A 292 -13.91 -10.60 -19.55
C SER A 292 -13.84 -9.32 -18.71
N LYS A 293 -14.99 -8.76 -18.31
CA LYS A 293 -15.05 -7.48 -17.61
C LYS A 293 -14.04 -7.43 -16.44
N HIS A 294 -13.20 -6.40 -16.48
CA HIS A 294 -12.11 -6.10 -15.55
C HIS A 294 -11.04 -7.21 -15.50
N HIS A 295 -10.70 -7.78 -16.65
CA HIS A 295 -9.72 -8.85 -16.77
C HIS A 295 -8.86 -8.73 -18.04
N TRP A 296 -7.73 -8.02 -17.91
CA TRP A 296 -6.70 -7.90 -18.94
C TRP A 296 -5.55 -8.90 -18.71
N PRO A 297 -5.37 -9.89 -19.58
CA PRO A 297 -4.24 -10.81 -19.50
C PRO A 297 -2.92 -10.11 -19.86
N ILE A 298 -1.84 -10.50 -19.20
CA ILE A 298 -0.47 -10.11 -19.53
C ILE A 298 0.23 -11.33 -20.11
N HIS A 299 0.90 -11.15 -21.25
CA HIS A 299 1.70 -12.18 -21.90
C HIS A 299 3.01 -12.43 -21.14
N ALA A 300 2.91 -13.12 -20.01
CA ALA A 300 4.03 -13.56 -19.21
C ALA A 300 3.69 -14.86 -18.45
N LYS A 301 4.74 -15.59 -18.02
CA LYS A 301 4.59 -16.72 -17.09
C LYS A 301 4.86 -16.23 -15.68
N ILE A 302 4.03 -16.64 -14.71
CA ILE A 302 4.09 -16.22 -13.30
C ILE A 302 5.54 -16.28 -12.78
N ASN A 303 6.17 -17.46 -12.77
CA ASN A 303 7.52 -17.61 -12.21
C ASN A 303 8.58 -16.79 -12.93
N SER A 304 8.42 -16.51 -14.24
CA SER A 304 9.37 -15.65 -14.95
C SER A 304 9.19 -14.21 -14.47
N TYR A 305 7.96 -13.74 -14.45
CA TYR A 305 7.62 -12.39 -14.04
C TYR A 305 8.05 -12.10 -12.60
N GLU A 306 7.79 -13.02 -11.66
CA GLU A 306 8.23 -12.91 -10.27
C GLU A 306 9.76 -12.76 -10.16
N ASN A 307 10.52 -13.53 -10.95
CA ASN A 307 11.98 -13.40 -10.99
C ASN A 307 12.43 -12.06 -11.57
N ASP A 308 11.73 -11.57 -12.59
CA ASP A 308 12.05 -10.32 -13.28
C ASP A 308 11.84 -9.11 -12.34
N ILE A 309 10.78 -9.11 -11.52
CA ILE A 309 10.49 -8.01 -10.59
C ILE A 309 11.22 -8.09 -9.24
N ALA A 310 11.73 -9.27 -8.84
CA ALA A 310 12.34 -9.48 -7.52
C ALA A 310 13.50 -8.52 -7.22
N GLY A 311 14.26 -8.13 -8.25
CA GLY A 311 15.32 -7.12 -8.11
C GLY A 311 14.80 -5.73 -7.74
N VAL A 312 13.69 -5.33 -8.36
CA VAL A 312 13.03 -4.05 -8.12
C VAL A 312 12.35 -4.06 -6.75
N GLN A 313 11.63 -5.14 -6.40
CA GLN A 313 11.03 -5.31 -5.08
C GLN A 313 12.06 -5.15 -3.97
N ALA A 314 13.21 -5.84 -4.06
CA ALA A 314 14.26 -5.73 -3.05
C ALA A 314 14.79 -4.30 -2.89
N ARG A 315 14.91 -3.57 -4.00
CA ARG A 315 15.39 -2.18 -3.99
C ARG A 315 14.36 -1.23 -3.39
N GLN A 316 13.09 -1.39 -3.71
CA GLN A 316 12.01 -0.56 -3.17
C GLN A 316 11.78 -0.82 -1.67
N LEU A 317 11.84 -2.07 -1.21
CA LEU A 317 11.80 -2.40 0.22
C LEU A 317 12.96 -1.73 0.98
N ALA A 318 14.17 -1.73 0.40
CA ALA A 318 15.32 -1.07 0.99
C ALA A 318 15.16 0.45 1.02
N ALA A 319 14.73 1.05 -0.09
CA ALA A 319 14.45 2.49 -0.17
C ALA A 319 13.43 2.91 0.90
N ALA A 320 12.30 2.19 1.00
CA ALA A 320 11.27 2.45 2.00
C ALA A 320 11.82 2.40 3.43
N GLY A 321 12.58 1.35 3.78
CA GLY A 321 13.13 1.21 5.13
C GLY A 321 14.16 2.28 5.48
N HIS A 322 15.02 2.65 4.53
CA HIS A 322 16.03 3.69 4.73
C HIS A 322 15.41 5.09 4.79
N HIS A 323 14.47 5.41 3.90
CA HIS A 323 13.71 6.66 3.94
C HIS A 323 12.87 6.78 5.22
N PHE A 324 12.29 5.68 5.70
CA PHE A 324 11.56 5.70 6.96
C PHE A 324 12.48 6.00 8.16
N ALA A 325 13.66 5.37 8.22
CA ALA A 325 14.65 5.71 9.25
C ALA A 325 15.13 7.16 9.14
N GLU A 326 15.40 7.63 7.92
CA GLU A 326 15.81 9.01 7.65
C GLU A 326 14.76 10.01 8.16
N LEU A 327 13.49 9.76 7.87
CA LEU A 327 12.37 10.57 8.33
C LEU A 327 12.30 10.64 9.85
N LEU A 328 12.31 9.49 10.53
CA LEU A 328 12.21 9.46 11.98
C LEU A 328 13.44 10.07 12.67
N ASN A 329 14.64 9.90 12.09
CA ASN A 329 15.85 10.55 12.56
C ASN A 329 15.79 12.08 12.35
N ALA A 330 15.15 12.57 11.29
CA ALA A 330 14.99 14.00 11.06
C ALA A 330 13.92 14.62 11.98
N VAL A 331 12.85 13.89 12.29
CA VAL A 331 11.83 14.30 13.26
C VAL A 331 12.37 14.29 14.69
N TRP A 332 13.26 13.35 15.01
CA TRP A 332 13.89 13.15 16.32
C TRP A 332 15.42 13.07 16.19
N PRO A 333 16.11 14.22 15.98
CA PRO A 333 17.54 14.29 15.72
C PRO A 333 18.42 13.88 16.91
#